data_AF-A0A1M6R9F0-F1
#
_entry.id   AF-A0A1M6R9F0-F1
#
_cell.length_a   1.000
_cell.length_b   1.000
_cell.length_c   1.000
_cell.angle_alpha   90.00
_cell.angle_beta   90.00
_cell.angle_gamma   90.00
#
_symmetry.space_group_name_H-M   'P 1'
#
loop_
_entity.id
_entity.type
_entity.pdbx_description
1 polymer ?
#
loop_
_entity_poly.entity_id
_entity_poly.type
_entity_poly.pdbx_seq_one_letter_code
_entity_poly.pdbx_strand_id
1 'polypeptide(L)'
;MTNILDFITMNLGWIIIITGFFIPPVRDFVIKQFQLSLDKALEDKKSVNERKNYISKTRFDTEFEIYRQLSKDFFAMIKHTSKLNPYGMISTPAFDSEEEKDEYDKKIYKTAVKAFFVAQDNLQANAPFIREDIYNGYNKILELCNYQLHVFQQRWNLSFCAICKEDALPTDEEQKMTKEIYDKLNDLNKKVRAYLASLDVL
;
A
#
# COMPACT_ATOMS: atom_id res chain seq x y z
N MET A 1 -18.22 34.08 3.78
CA MET A 1 -18.32 33.80 5.22
C MET A 1 -17.15 34.48 5.90
N THR A 2 -17.39 35.68 6.41
CA THR A 2 -16.44 36.48 7.18
C THR A 2 -16.12 35.76 8.48
N ASN A 3 -14.84 35.52 8.72
CA ASN A 3 -14.33 34.80 9.89
C ASN A 3 -14.74 35.56 11.16
N ILE A 4 -15.55 34.93 12.01
CA ILE A 4 -15.87 35.44 13.37
C ILE A 4 -14.59 35.77 14.15
N LEU A 5 -13.48 35.06 13.87
CA LEU A 5 -12.16 35.33 14.43
C LEU A 5 -11.58 36.70 14.04
N ASP A 6 -11.83 37.17 12.81
CA ASP A 6 -11.35 38.47 12.32
C ASP A 6 -12.18 39.62 12.93
N PHE A 7 -13.49 39.40 13.13
CA PHE A 7 -14.34 40.35 13.86
C PHE A 7 -13.98 40.44 15.35
N ILE A 8 -13.61 39.32 15.97
CA ILE A 8 -13.20 39.25 17.38
C ILE A 8 -11.84 39.93 17.60
N THR A 9 -10.84 39.63 16.77
CA THR A 9 -9.50 40.23 16.89
C THR A 9 -9.49 41.73 16.60
N MET A 10 -10.30 42.21 15.65
CA MET A 10 -10.42 43.64 15.32
C MET A 10 -11.20 44.44 16.37
N ASN A 11 -12.03 43.80 17.20
CA ASN A 11 -12.85 44.46 18.23
C ASN A 11 -12.39 44.21 19.68
N LEU A 12 -11.41 43.33 19.92
CA LEU A 12 -10.91 42.99 21.26
C LEU A 12 -10.40 44.21 22.03
N GLY A 13 -9.70 45.12 21.34
CA GLY A 13 -9.23 46.39 21.91
C GLY A 13 -10.38 47.34 22.30
N TRP A 14 -11.42 47.43 21.47
CA TRP A 14 -12.60 48.26 21.75
C TRP A 14 -13.46 47.67 22.88
N ILE A 15 -13.61 46.35 22.94
CA ILE A 15 -14.37 45.67 24.00
C ILE A 15 -13.72 45.90 25.37
N ILE A 16 -12.38 45.87 25.47
CA ILE A 16 -11.65 46.15 26.71
C ILE A 16 -11.78 47.63 27.14
N ILE A 17 -11.80 48.56 26.19
CA ILE A 17 -11.93 50.00 26.47
C ILE A 17 -13.36 50.35 26.92
N ILE A 18 -14.39 49.78 26.28
CA ILE A 18 -15.79 50.10 26.58
C ILE A 18 -16.26 49.39 27.87
N THR A 19 -15.70 48.22 28.22
CA THR A 19 -16.02 47.50 29.46
C THR A 19 -15.60 48.22 30.75
N GLY A 20 -14.60 49.11 30.68
CA GLY A 20 -14.24 50.01 31.78
C GLY A 20 -15.26 51.14 32.04
N PHE A 21 -16.18 51.38 31.10
CA PHE A 21 -17.18 52.46 31.14
C PHE A 21 -18.59 51.95 31.52
N PHE A 22 -18.78 50.63 31.62
CA PHE A 22 -20.06 50.00 31.96
C PHE A 22 -20.23 49.76 33.47
N ILE A 23 -21.46 49.87 33.95
CA ILE A 23 -21.87 49.51 35.32
C ILE A 23 -21.57 48.01 35.55
N PRO A 24 -21.07 47.57 36.72
CA PRO A 24 -20.63 46.18 36.97
C PRO A 24 -21.50 45.06 36.37
N PRO A 25 -22.85 45.06 36.48
CA PRO A 25 -23.67 43.99 35.89
C PRO A 25 -23.62 43.91 34.36
N VAL A 26 -23.45 45.04 33.65
CA VAL A 26 -23.34 45.08 32.19
C VAL A 26 -21.97 44.61 31.74
N ARG A 27 -20.92 45.01 32.46
CA ARG A 27 -19.55 44.53 32.23
C ARG A 27 -19.47 43.00 32.37
N ASP A 28 -20.00 42.47 33.46
CA ASP A 28 -19.93 41.03 33.75
C ASP A 28 -20.75 40.22 32.72
N PHE A 29 -21.86 40.77 32.20
CA PHE A 29 -22.61 40.17 31.09
C PHE A 29 -21.81 40.09 29.79
N VAL A 30 -21.14 41.18 29.39
CA VAL A 30 -20.31 41.23 28.17
C VAL A 30 -19.12 40.27 28.27
N ILE A 31 -18.43 40.25 29.41
CA ILE A 31 -17.31 39.32 29.65
C ILE A 31 -17.79 37.87 29.58
N LYS A 32 -18.93 37.55 30.19
CA LYS A 32 -19.51 36.20 30.17
C LYS A 32 -19.90 35.75 28.75
N GLN A 33 -20.51 36.63 27.95
CA GLN A 33 -20.83 36.35 26.55
C GLN A 33 -19.55 36.12 25.72
N PHE A 34 -18.52 36.92 25.97
CA PHE A 34 -17.23 36.76 25.31
C PHE A 34 -16.55 35.44 25.67
N GLN A 35 -16.50 35.09 26.96
CA GLN A 35 -15.98 33.80 27.43
C GLN A 35 -16.75 32.63 26.80
N LEU A 36 -18.08 32.66 26.80
CA LEU A 36 -18.90 31.64 26.14
C LEU A 36 -18.60 31.51 24.65
N SER A 37 -18.35 32.63 23.96
CA SER A 37 -17.99 32.61 22.53
C SER A 37 -16.61 32.00 22.27
N LEU A 38 -15.64 32.25 23.17
CA LEU A 38 -14.30 31.67 23.10
C LEU A 38 -14.31 30.18 23.42
N ASP A 39 -15.02 29.77 24.47
CA ASP A 39 -15.18 28.37 24.86
C ASP A 39 -15.82 27.57 23.72
N LYS A 40 -16.88 28.12 23.12
CA LYS A 40 -17.52 27.52 21.94
C LYS A 40 -16.56 27.40 20.75
N ALA A 41 -15.79 28.45 20.45
CA ALA A 41 -14.82 28.40 19.36
C ALA A 41 -13.67 27.41 19.61
N LEU A 42 -13.23 27.26 20.86
CA LEU A 42 -12.23 26.28 21.27
C LEU A 42 -12.77 24.84 21.16
N GLU A 43 -14.00 24.61 21.61
CA GLU A 43 -14.67 23.32 21.51
C GLU A 43 -14.92 22.92 20.05
N ASP A 44 -15.35 23.87 19.21
CA ASP A 44 -15.48 23.68 17.75
C ASP A 44 -14.12 23.33 17.12
N LYS A 45 -13.04 24.05 17.46
CA LYS A 45 -11.70 23.72 16.94
C LYS A 45 -11.21 22.36 17.43
N LYS A 46 -11.45 22.03 18.70
CA LYS A 46 -11.08 20.74 19.29
C LYS A 46 -11.80 19.60 18.59
N SER A 47 -13.13 19.71 18.40
CA SER A 47 -13.92 18.69 17.72
C SER A 47 -13.54 18.52 16.25
N VAL A 48 -13.21 19.61 15.54
CA VAL A 48 -12.68 19.55 14.17
C VAL A 48 -11.31 18.85 14.17
N ASN A 49 -10.45 19.14 15.14
CA ASN A 49 -9.14 18.51 15.25
C ASN A 49 -9.24 17.02 15.57
N GLU A 50 -10.07 16.64 16.54
CA GLU A 50 -10.34 15.23 16.89
C GLU A 50 -10.89 14.46 15.69
N ARG A 51 -11.82 15.06 14.93
CA ARG A 51 -12.35 14.47 13.68
C ARG A 51 -11.26 14.28 12.63
N LYS A 52 -10.39 15.27 12.43
CA LYS A 52 -9.26 15.18 11.50
C LYS A 52 -8.28 14.08 11.91
N ASN A 53 -7.94 14.01 13.20
CA ASN A 53 -7.06 12.97 13.73
C ASN A 53 -7.69 11.59 13.57
N TYR A 54 -8.99 11.44 13.84
CA TYR A 54 -9.72 10.19 13.62
C TYR A 54 -9.68 9.77 12.15
N ILE A 55 -10.05 10.67 11.21
CA ILE A 55 -10.01 10.38 9.77
C ILE A 55 -8.59 10.02 9.32
N SER A 56 -7.57 10.73 9.81
CA SER A 56 -6.17 10.45 9.48
C SER A 56 -5.73 9.08 9.96
N LYS A 57 -6.09 8.71 11.19
CA LYS A 57 -5.82 7.40 11.76
C LYS A 57 -6.52 6.29 10.96
N THR A 58 -7.81 6.44 10.69
CA THR A 58 -8.57 5.45 9.90
C THR A 58 -7.99 5.28 8.50
N ARG A 59 -7.57 6.39 7.87
CA ARG A 59 -6.90 6.35 6.58
C ARG A 59 -5.56 5.61 6.66
N PHE A 60 -4.73 5.92 7.65
CA PHE A 60 -3.46 5.23 7.89
C PHE A 60 -3.66 3.74 8.09
N ASP A 61 -4.59 3.34 8.98
CA ASP A 61 -4.88 1.93 9.28
C ASP A 61 -5.32 1.17 8.00
N THR A 62 -6.14 1.82 7.17
CA THR A 62 -6.62 1.27 5.90
C THR A 62 -5.46 1.11 4.90
N GLU A 63 -4.68 2.17 4.68
CA GLU A 63 -3.55 2.13 3.75
C GLU A 63 -2.49 1.12 4.21
N PHE A 64 -2.18 1.07 5.51
CA PHE A 64 -1.27 0.08 6.09
C PHE A 64 -1.72 -1.35 5.81
N GLU A 65 -3.00 -1.66 6.02
CA GLU A 65 -3.53 -2.99 5.76
C GLU A 65 -3.47 -3.36 4.27
N ILE A 66 -3.76 -2.40 3.36
CA ILE A 66 -3.59 -2.59 1.92
C ILE A 66 -2.14 -2.95 1.60
N TYR A 67 -1.16 -2.17 2.05
CA TYR A 67 0.25 -2.45 1.76
C TYR A 67 0.75 -3.75 2.40
N ARG A 68 0.25 -4.09 3.59
CA ARG A 68 0.54 -5.36 4.25
C ARG A 68 0.04 -6.55 3.43
N GLN A 69 -1.21 -6.48 2.95
CA GLN A 69 -1.82 -7.52 2.14
C GLN A 69 -1.11 -7.66 0.79
N LEU A 70 -0.87 -6.56 0.07
CA LEU A 70 -0.10 -6.56 -1.18
C LEU A 70 1.30 -7.16 -0.99
N SER A 71 2.01 -6.76 0.06
CA SER A 71 3.33 -7.32 0.36
C SER A 71 3.26 -8.84 0.51
N LYS A 72 2.32 -9.34 1.32
CA LYS A 72 2.13 -10.79 1.53
C LYS A 72 1.85 -11.53 0.22
N ASP A 73 0.95 -11.02 -0.61
CA ASP A 73 0.55 -11.68 -1.85
C ASP A 73 1.67 -11.67 -2.90
N PHE A 74 2.37 -10.55 -3.04
CA PHE A 74 3.52 -10.45 -3.94
C PHE A 74 4.69 -11.32 -3.48
N PHE A 75 4.98 -11.40 -2.18
CA PHE A 75 5.97 -12.34 -1.66
C PHE A 75 5.59 -13.80 -1.96
N ALA A 76 4.32 -14.16 -1.81
CA ALA A 76 3.84 -15.49 -2.14
C ALA A 76 3.96 -15.78 -3.64
N MET A 77 3.51 -14.86 -4.50
CA MET A 77 3.64 -14.96 -5.96
C MET A 77 5.10 -15.16 -6.38
N ILE A 78 6.01 -14.31 -5.90
CA ILE A 78 7.43 -14.36 -6.23
C ILE A 78 8.05 -15.67 -5.74
N LYS A 79 7.73 -16.11 -4.52
CA LYS A 79 8.19 -17.40 -3.99
C LYS A 79 7.77 -18.56 -4.89
N HIS A 80 6.55 -18.55 -5.41
CA HIS A 80 6.04 -19.66 -6.22
C HIS A 80 6.53 -19.60 -7.68
N THR A 81 6.58 -18.41 -8.28
CA THR A 81 7.11 -18.21 -9.65
C THR A 81 8.60 -18.49 -9.73
N SER A 82 9.36 -18.12 -8.69
CA SER A 82 10.80 -18.42 -8.63
C SER A 82 11.12 -19.92 -8.55
N LYS A 83 10.16 -20.78 -8.21
CA LYS A 83 10.34 -22.25 -8.28
C LYS A 83 10.32 -22.78 -9.71
N LEU A 84 9.70 -22.05 -10.63
CA LEU A 84 9.63 -22.43 -12.05
C LEU A 84 11.00 -22.31 -12.70
N ASN A 85 11.74 -21.25 -12.36
CA ASN A 85 13.10 -20.99 -12.78
C ASN A 85 13.98 -20.71 -11.55
N PRO A 86 14.41 -21.77 -10.85
CA PRO A 86 15.14 -21.62 -9.58
C PRO A 86 16.47 -20.90 -9.80
N TYR A 87 16.71 -19.89 -8.96
CA TYR A 87 17.97 -19.16 -8.88
C TYR A 87 18.37 -18.98 -7.40
N GLY A 88 19.65 -19.12 -7.08
CA GLY A 88 20.17 -18.92 -5.73
C GLY A 88 19.69 -19.94 -4.71
N MET A 89 18.97 -19.50 -3.67
CA MET A 89 18.62 -20.30 -2.48
C MET A 89 17.38 -21.21 -2.65
N ILE A 90 16.88 -21.40 -3.86
CA ILE A 90 15.71 -22.26 -4.12
C ILE A 90 16.18 -23.68 -4.38
N SER A 91 15.89 -24.58 -3.44
CA SER A 91 16.20 -26.01 -3.59
C SER A 91 15.13 -26.69 -4.44
N THR A 92 15.58 -27.33 -5.53
CA THR A 92 14.78 -28.29 -6.29
C THR A 92 15.03 -29.68 -5.70
N PRO A 93 13.99 -30.49 -5.43
CA PRO A 93 14.19 -31.87 -5.02
C PRO A 93 14.85 -32.69 -6.14
N ALA A 94 15.55 -33.76 -5.77
CA ALA A 94 15.92 -34.80 -6.73
C ALA A 94 14.67 -35.64 -7.05
N PHE A 95 14.56 -36.11 -8.28
CA PHE A 95 13.45 -36.94 -8.74
C PHE A 95 13.99 -38.29 -9.16
N ASP A 96 13.28 -39.36 -8.77
CA ASP A 96 13.67 -40.73 -9.12
C ASP A 96 13.15 -41.14 -10.50
N SER A 97 12.14 -40.43 -11.05
CA SER A 97 11.58 -40.66 -12.39
C SER A 97 11.15 -39.37 -13.11
N GLU A 98 10.99 -39.44 -14.44
CA GLU A 98 10.45 -38.34 -15.25
C GLU A 98 8.98 -38.02 -14.90
N GLU A 99 8.21 -39.04 -14.49
CA GLU A 99 6.81 -38.90 -14.08
C GLU A 99 6.68 -38.11 -12.77
N GLU A 100 7.55 -38.36 -11.80
CA GLU A 100 7.58 -37.63 -10.54
C GLU A 100 7.92 -36.15 -10.76
N LYS A 101 8.88 -35.88 -11.66
CA LYS A 101 9.26 -34.54 -12.08
C LYS A 101 8.09 -33.82 -12.76
N ASP A 102 7.39 -34.47 -13.70
CA ASP A 102 6.23 -33.89 -14.40
C ASP A 102 5.07 -33.57 -13.45
N GLU A 103 4.78 -34.45 -12.48
CA GLU A 103 3.77 -34.16 -11.45
C GLU A 103 4.17 -32.95 -10.59
N TYR A 104 5.44 -32.88 -10.19
CA TYR A 104 5.97 -31.75 -9.45
C TYR A 104 5.87 -30.44 -10.24
N ASP A 105 6.29 -30.44 -11.51
CA ASP A 105 6.28 -29.28 -12.41
C ASP A 105 4.84 -28.75 -12.61
N LYS A 106 3.88 -29.65 -12.85
CA LYS A 106 2.45 -29.30 -12.91
C LYS A 106 1.94 -28.69 -11.61
N LYS A 107 2.36 -29.22 -10.46
CA LYS A 107 1.94 -28.75 -9.13
C LYS A 107 2.49 -27.35 -8.83
N ILE A 108 3.78 -27.12 -9.08
CA ILE A 108 4.39 -25.80 -8.85
C ILE A 108 3.79 -24.75 -9.79
N TYR A 109 3.53 -25.10 -11.05
CA TYR A 109 2.89 -24.20 -12.01
C TYR A 109 1.49 -23.78 -11.56
N LYS A 110 0.62 -24.75 -11.24
CA LYS A 110 -0.74 -24.45 -10.73
C LYS A 110 -0.71 -23.57 -9.49
N THR A 111 0.25 -23.81 -8.59
CA THR A 111 0.43 -23.02 -7.37
C THR A 111 0.86 -21.59 -7.70
N ALA A 112 1.80 -21.42 -8.63
CA ALA A 112 2.29 -20.12 -9.06
C ALA A 112 1.20 -19.30 -9.77
N VAL A 113 0.44 -19.91 -10.68
CA VAL A 113 -0.70 -19.27 -11.36
C VAL A 113 -1.75 -18.80 -10.34
N LYS A 114 -2.10 -19.63 -9.34
CA LYS A 114 -3.04 -19.23 -8.30
C LYS A 114 -2.54 -18.04 -7.50
N ALA A 115 -1.27 -18.05 -7.10
CA ALA A 115 -0.67 -16.94 -6.34
C ALA A 115 -0.59 -15.65 -7.19
N PHE A 116 -0.33 -15.79 -8.49
CA PHE A 116 -0.33 -14.67 -9.44
C PHE A 116 -1.69 -13.98 -9.51
N PHE A 117 -2.78 -14.73 -9.68
CA PHE A 117 -4.12 -14.14 -9.74
C PHE A 117 -4.51 -13.47 -8.42
N VAL A 118 -4.19 -14.06 -7.27
CA VAL A 118 -4.42 -13.41 -5.97
C VAL A 118 -3.71 -12.06 -5.87
N ALA A 119 -2.43 -11.99 -6.28
CA ALA A 119 -1.68 -10.75 -6.28
C ALA A 119 -2.23 -9.71 -7.28
N GLN A 120 -2.64 -10.16 -8.48
CA GLN A 120 -3.25 -9.33 -9.51
C GLN A 120 -4.58 -8.72 -9.05
N ASP A 121 -5.50 -9.57 -8.57
CA ASP A 121 -6.82 -9.17 -8.13
C ASP A 121 -6.72 -8.18 -6.98
N ASN A 122 -5.86 -8.45 -6.00
CA ASN A 122 -5.66 -7.55 -4.87
C ASN A 122 -4.98 -6.22 -5.27
N LEU A 123 -4.04 -6.22 -6.22
CA LEU A 123 -3.46 -4.98 -6.74
C LEU A 123 -4.52 -4.14 -7.45
N GLN A 124 -5.34 -4.76 -8.30
CA GLN A 124 -6.39 -4.07 -9.06
C GLN A 124 -7.52 -3.55 -8.16
N ALA A 125 -7.98 -4.36 -7.22
CA ALA A 125 -9.03 -3.97 -6.27
C ALA A 125 -8.63 -2.75 -5.42
N ASN A 126 -7.33 -2.60 -5.15
CA ASN A 126 -6.81 -1.51 -4.34
C ASN A 126 -6.19 -0.37 -5.17
N ALA A 127 -6.23 -0.43 -6.50
CA ALA A 127 -5.58 0.55 -7.38
C ALA A 127 -5.91 2.03 -7.05
N PRO A 128 -7.17 2.41 -6.73
CA PRO A 128 -7.51 3.80 -6.38
C PRO A 128 -6.89 4.30 -5.07
N PHE A 129 -6.44 3.39 -4.19
CA PHE A 129 -5.97 3.71 -2.84
C PHE A 129 -4.44 3.62 -2.70
N ILE A 130 -3.76 3.20 -3.77
CA ILE A 130 -2.31 3.03 -3.80
C ILE A 130 -1.70 4.24 -4.51
N ARG A 131 -0.58 4.75 -4.02
CA ARG A 131 0.16 5.76 -4.78
C ARG A 131 0.64 5.21 -6.11
N GLU A 132 0.52 6.01 -7.16
CA GLU A 132 0.85 5.62 -8.53
C GLU A 132 2.26 5.02 -8.68
N ASP A 133 3.27 5.59 -8.00
CA ASP A 133 4.65 5.11 -8.07
C ASP A 133 4.85 3.72 -7.45
N ILE A 134 4.10 3.42 -6.36
CA ILE A 134 4.09 2.11 -5.71
C ILE A 134 3.28 1.13 -6.54
N TYR A 135 2.12 1.55 -7.07
CA TYR A 135 1.29 0.74 -7.96
C TYR A 135 2.07 0.28 -9.19
N ASN A 136 2.75 1.20 -9.87
CA ASN A 136 3.59 0.90 -11.03
C ASN A 136 4.73 -0.05 -10.68
N GLY A 137 5.30 0.07 -9.47
CA GLY A 137 6.31 -0.86 -8.95
C GLY A 137 5.78 -2.29 -8.82
N TYR A 138 4.59 -2.47 -8.22
CA TYR A 138 3.92 -3.76 -8.13
C TYR A 138 3.57 -4.30 -9.53
N ASN A 139 3.01 -3.46 -10.41
CA ASN A 139 2.63 -3.87 -11.75
C ASN A 139 3.83 -4.36 -12.57
N LYS A 140 4.99 -3.71 -12.44
CA LYS A 140 6.22 -4.17 -13.11
C LYS A 140 6.67 -5.56 -12.64
N ILE A 141 6.55 -5.84 -11.34
CA ILE A 141 6.86 -7.16 -10.80
C ILE A 141 5.86 -8.19 -11.34
N LEU A 142 4.59 -7.83 -11.41
CA LEU A 142 3.52 -8.67 -11.95
C LEU A 142 3.79 -9.03 -13.42
N GLU A 143 4.19 -8.06 -14.26
CA GLU A 143 4.59 -8.31 -15.65
C GLU A 143 5.74 -9.34 -15.76
N LEU A 144 6.77 -9.23 -14.92
CA LEU A 144 7.90 -10.15 -14.92
C LEU A 144 7.50 -11.57 -14.47
N CYS A 145 6.69 -11.67 -13.42
CA CYS A 145 6.15 -12.96 -12.97
C CYS A 145 5.24 -13.59 -14.03
N ASN A 146 4.43 -12.80 -14.75
CA ASN A 146 3.60 -13.29 -15.85
C ASN A 146 4.46 -13.84 -17.00
N TYR A 147 5.54 -13.14 -17.33
CA TYR A 147 6.48 -13.61 -18.34
C TYR A 147 7.13 -14.94 -17.92
N GLN A 148 7.55 -15.10 -16.65
CA GLN A 148 8.06 -16.38 -16.14
C GLN A 148 7.04 -17.52 -16.26
N LEU A 149 5.77 -17.26 -15.91
CA LEU A 149 4.70 -18.24 -16.08
C LEU A 149 4.55 -18.67 -17.54
N HIS A 150 4.58 -17.70 -18.46
CA HIS A 150 4.43 -17.95 -19.88
C HIS A 150 5.61 -18.76 -20.45
N VAL A 151 6.84 -18.41 -20.09
CA VAL A 151 8.05 -19.14 -20.51
C VAL A 151 8.01 -20.59 -20.01
N PHE A 152 7.64 -20.81 -18.75
CA PHE A 152 7.49 -22.15 -18.19
C PHE A 152 6.38 -22.93 -18.91
N GLN A 153 5.22 -22.32 -19.15
CA GLN A 153 4.11 -22.93 -19.88
C GLN A 153 4.51 -23.34 -21.30
N GLN A 154 5.30 -22.50 -22.01
CA GLN A 154 5.77 -22.80 -23.35
C GLN A 154 6.76 -23.97 -23.36
N ARG A 155 7.72 -24.02 -22.44
CA ARG A 155 8.71 -25.10 -22.38
C ARG A 155 8.09 -26.44 -21.97
N TRP A 156 7.15 -26.44 -21.02
CA TRP A 156 6.51 -27.66 -20.53
C TRP A 156 5.18 -27.99 -21.21
N ASN A 157 4.81 -27.24 -22.26
CA ASN A 157 3.65 -27.47 -23.12
C ASN A 157 2.35 -27.82 -22.37
N LEU A 158 2.07 -27.11 -21.26
CA LEU A 158 0.92 -27.40 -20.38
C LEU A 158 -0.46 -27.15 -21.03
N SER A 159 -0.48 -26.66 -22.29
CA SER A 159 -1.66 -26.36 -23.10
C SER A 159 -1.70 -26.98 -24.51
N PHE A 160 -0.67 -27.74 -24.94
CA PHE A 160 -0.53 -28.58 -26.16
C PHE A 160 -0.67 -27.93 -27.57
N CYS A 161 0.39 -27.98 -28.41
CA CYS A 161 0.39 -28.40 -29.85
C CYS A 161 1.68 -28.16 -30.69
N ALA A 162 2.78 -27.66 -30.15
CA ALA A 162 4.06 -27.62 -30.90
C ALA A 162 5.18 -28.16 -30.03
N ILE A 163 5.89 -29.17 -30.54
CA ILE A 163 7.03 -29.77 -29.87
C ILE A 163 8.14 -28.71 -29.79
N CYS A 164 8.38 -28.23 -28.57
CA CYS A 164 9.71 -27.84 -28.13
C CYS A 164 9.97 -28.57 -26.83
N LYS A 165 9.93 -29.91 -26.87
CA LYS A 165 10.55 -30.76 -25.83
C LYS A 165 12.07 -30.70 -26.03
N GLU A 166 12.64 -29.50 -26.07
CA GLU A 166 14.04 -29.36 -25.75
C GLU A 166 14.07 -29.41 -24.23
N ASP A 167 14.74 -30.41 -23.67
CA ASP A 167 15.14 -30.49 -22.26
C ASP A 167 16.11 -29.34 -21.90
N ALA A 168 15.71 -28.12 -22.23
CA ALA A 168 16.49 -26.93 -21.98
C ALA A 168 16.32 -26.59 -20.50
N LEU A 169 17.41 -26.80 -19.77
CA LEU A 169 17.61 -26.17 -18.47
C LEU A 169 17.27 -24.68 -18.57
N PRO A 170 16.76 -24.05 -17.49
CA PRO A 170 16.52 -22.62 -17.50
C PRO A 170 17.73 -21.85 -17.99
N THR A 171 17.52 -20.95 -18.94
CA THR A 171 18.60 -20.15 -19.51
C THR A 171 19.17 -19.23 -18.43
N ASP A 172 20.44 -18.83 -18.57
CA ASP A 172 21.05 -17.85 -17.68
C ASP A 172 20.24 -16.54 -17.60
N GLU A 173 19.52 -16.20 -18.68
CA GLU A 173 18.63 -15.03 -18.73
C GLU A 173 17.40 -15.18 -17.82
N GLU A 174 16.77 -16.36 -17.79
CA GLU A 174 15.62 -16.63 -16.92
C GLU A 174 16.00 -16.63 -15.44
N GLN A 175 17.20 -17.14 -15.13
CA GLN A 175 17.76 -17.09 -13.79
C GLN A 175 18.08 -15.65 -13.36
N LYS A 176 18.66 -14.84 -14.25
CA LYS A 176 18.87 -13.40 -14.03
C LYS A 176 17.56 -12.65 -13.81
N MET A 177 16.50 -13.02 -14.53
CA MET A 177 15.17 -12.45 -14.34
C MET A 177 14.61 -12.76 -12.95
N THR A 178 14.76 -14.00 -12.45
CA THR A 178 14.37 -14.32 -11.05
C THR A 178 15.09 -13.40 -10.07
N LYS A 179 16.39 -13.15 -10.26
CA LYS A 179 17.14 -12.18 -9.43
C LYS A 179 16.58 -10.76 -9.56
N GLU A 180 16.31 -10.31 -10.78
CA GLU A 180 15.77 -8.97 -11.03
C GLU A 180 14.42 -8.75 -10.33
N ILE A 181 13.55 -9.77 -10.30
CA ILE A 181 12.27 -9.73 -9.57
C ILE A 181 12.50 -9.45 -8.09
N TYR A 182 13.44 -10.16 -7.45
CA TYR A 182 13.79 -9.93 -6.04
C TYR A 182 14.37 -8.54 -5.80
N ASP A 183 15.26 -8.06 -6.68
CA ASP A 183 15.85 -6.73 -6.57
C ASP A 183 14.77 -5.64 -6.65
N LYS A 184 13.83 -5.76 -7.62
CA LYS A 184 12.70 -4.83 -7.74
C LYS A 184 11.76 -4.88 -6.54
N LEU A 185 11.48 -6.06 -5.99
CA LEU A 185 10.67 -6.20 -4.78
C LEU A 185 11.33 -5.51 -3.58
N ASN A 186 12.65 -5.68 -3.42
CA ASN A 186 13.39 -5.04 -2.34
C ASN A 186 13.35 -3.52 -2.45
N ASP A 187 13.51 -2.97 -3.64
CA ASP A 187 13.42 -1.53 -3.86
C ASP A 187 11.99 -1.00 -3.68
N LEU A 188 10.98 -1.75 -4.10
CA LEU A 188 9.58 -1.42 -3.84
C LEU A 188 9.28 -1.40 -2.34
N ASN A 189 9.76 -2.40 -1.59
CA ASN A 189 9.61 -2.45 -0.14
C ASN A 189 10.23 -1.24 0.56
N LYS A 190 11.36 -0.72 0.06
CA LYS A 190 11.94 0.54 0.57
C LYS A 190 11.00 1.73 0.32
N LYS A 191 10.41 1.83 -0.88
CA LYS A 191 9.44 2.90 -1.22
C LYS A 191 8.19 2.83 -0.34
N VAL A 192 7.63 1.63 -0.15
CA VAL A 192 6.47 1.40 0.73
C VAL A 192 6.79 1.80 2.16
N ARG A 193 7.94 1.38 2.73
CA ARG A 193 8.36 1.77 4.08
C ARG A 193 8.54 3.29 4.21
N ALA A 194 9.19 3.93 3.24
CA ALA A 194 9.37 5.37 3.24
C ALA A 194 8.03 6.12 3.18
N TYR A 195 7.08 5.61 2.39
CA TYR A 195 5.73 6.18 2.33
C TYR A 195 4.98 5.99 3.64
N LEU A 196 4.93 4.79 4.19
CA LEU A 196 4.26 4.53 5.47
C LEU A 196 4.86 5.36 6.61
N ALA A 197 6.18 5.54 6.64
CA ALA A 197 6.84 6.43 7.60
C ALA A 197 6.51 7.92 7.40
N SER A 198 6.18 8.33 6.17
CA SER A 198 5.71 9.69 5.89
C SER A 198 4.24 9.92 6.27
N LEU A 199 3.48 8.84 6.48
CA LEU A 199 2.10 8.91 6.95
C LEU A 199 2.00 8.99 8.48
N ASP A 200 3.12 8.97 9.20
CA ASP A 200 3.12 9.14 10.65
C ASP A 200 2.62 10.56 10.97
N VAL A 201 1.43 10.62 11.57
CA VAL A 201 0.66 11.85 11.78
C VAL A 201 0.87 12.33 13.22
N LEU A 202 1.21 13.62 13.34
CA LEU A 202 1.23 14.43 14.57
C LEU A 202 -0.06 14.33 15.40
#